data_AF-A0A060YEE3-F1
#
_entry.id   AF-A0A060YEE3-F1
#
_cell.length_a   1.000
_cell.length_b   1.000
_cell.length_c   1.000
_cell.angle_alpha   90.00
_cell.angle_beta   90.00
_cell.angle_gamma   90.00
#
_symmetry.space_group_name_H-M   'P 1'
#
loop_
_entity.id
_entity.type
_entity.pdbx_description
1 polymer ?
#
loop_
_entity_poly.entity_id
_entity_poly.type
_entity_poly.pdbx_seq_one_letter_code
_entity_poly.pdbx_strand_id
1 'polypeptide(L)'
;MAAPTVETQVVPAKQRTVRGPRRVANQIPDEILQDPELQEAIHALPANYNFEIHKTVWRVRQAMSKRVALQLPEGLQMFACVIADIIER
;
A
#
# COMPACT_ATOMS: atom_id res chain seq x y z
N MET A 1 -50.56 34.84 -20.78
CA MET A 1 -49.38 34.09 -21.26
C MET A 1 -48.18 34.54 -20.41
N ALA A 2 -48.04 33.98 -19.21
CA ALA A 2 -46.98 34.34 -18.27
C ALA A 2 -45.80 33.38 -18.48
N ALA A 3 -44.60 33.93 -18.72
CA ALA A 3 -43.37 33.16 -18.81
C ALA A 3 -42.97 32.61 -17.42
N PRO A 4 -42.50 31.36 -17.31
CA PRO A 4 -41.96 30.87 -16.05
C PRO A 4 -40.52 31.38 -15.87
N THR A 5 -40.30 32.09 -14.78
CA THR A 5 -38.98 32.47 -14.27
C THR A 5 -38.19 31.21 -13.90
N VAL A 6 -37.01 31.04 -14.48
CA VAL A 6 -36.06 29.98 -14.11
C VAL A 6 -35.27 30.46 -12.89
N GLU A 7 -35.62 29.97 -11.71
CA GLU A 7 -34.77 30.12 -10.52
C GLU A 7 -33.56 29.19 -10.64
N THR A 8 -32.38 29.78 -10.84
CA THR A 8 -31.12 29.04 -10.76
C THR A 8 -30.73 28.88 -9.30
N GLN A 9 -30.94 27.69 -8.73
CA GLN A 9 -30.43 27.36 -7.40
C GLN A 9 -28.93 27.09 -7.46
N VAL A 10 -28.15 27.96 -6.82
CA VAL A 10 -26.69 27.79 -6.66
C VAL A 10 -26.45 26.89 -5.44
N VAL A 11 -25.97 25.67 -5.66
CA VAL A 11 -25.59 24.76 -4.58
C VAL A 11 -24.30 25.24 -3.90
N PRO A 12 -24.22 25.32 -2.55
CA PRO A 12 -23.02 25.77 -1.87
C PRO A 12 -21.92 24.69 -1.94
N ALA A 13 -20.74 25.07 -2.43
CA ALA A 13 -19.58 24.19 -2.52
C ALA A 13 -19.04 23.86 -1.11
N LYS A 14 -19.04 22.58 -0.75
CA LYS A 14 -18.53 22.07 0.53
C LYS A 14 -17.00 22.26 0.60
N GLN A 15 -16.53 23.01 1.58
CA GLN A 15 -15.12 23.33 1.80
C GLN A 15 -14.28 22.05 1.95
N ARG A 16 -13.20 21.96 1.16
CA ARG A 16 -12.19 20.89 1.27
C ARG A 16 -11.44 21.07 2.58
N THR A 17 -11.65 20.16 3.52
CA THR A 17 -10.84 20.07 4.74
C THR A 17 -9.39 19.81 4.36
N VAL A 18 -8.50 20.72 4.76
CA VAL A 18 -7.05 20.61 4.56
C VAL A 18 -6.57 19.39 5.36
N ARG A 19 -6.17 18.33 4.66
CA ARG A 19 -5.61 17.12 5.27
C ARG A 19 -4.33 17.51 6.01
N GLY A 20 -4.25 17.15 7.29
CA GLY A 20 -3.11 17.42 8.17
C GLY A 20 -1.77 16.88 7.66
N PRO A 21 -0.67 17.12 8.39
CA PRO A 21 0.69 16.90 7.90
C PRO A 21 0.85 15.48 7.37
N ARG A 22 1.37 15.40 6.14
CA ARG A 22 1.62 14.16 5.40
C ARG A 22 2.62 13.34 6.22
N ARG A 23 2.14 12.39 7.01
CA ARG A 23 2.99 11.46 7.76
C ARG A 23 3.97 10.84 6.78
N VAL A 24 5.25 10.92 7.11
CA VAL A 24 6.37 10.43 6.28
C VAL A 24 6.31 8.90 6.28
N ALA A 25 5.40 8.33 5.49
CA ALA A 25 5.08 6.90 5.48
C ALA A 25 6.12 6.04 4.73
N ASN A 26 7.32 6.57 4.50
CA ASN A 26 8.35 5.99 3.65
C ASN A 26 9.67 5.69 4.40
N GLN A 27 9.74 5.87 5.72
CA GLN A 27 10.92 5.42 6.47
C GLN A 27 10.75 3.95 6.83
N ILE A 28 11.38 3.08 6.03
CA ILE A 28 11.65 1.70 6.41
C ILE A 28 12.86 1.76 7.38
N PRO A 29 12.76 1.23 8.61
CA PRO A 29 13.87 1.16 9.55
C PRO A 29 15.04 0.37 8.97
N ASP A 30 16.26 0.79 9.31
CA ASP A 30 17.49 0.08 8.90
C ASP A 30 17.51 -1.37 9.41
N GLU A 31 16.84 -1.65 10.52
CA GLU A 31 16.65 -3.01 11.06
C GLU A 31 16.02 -3.98 10.07
N ILE A 32 15.08 -3.51 9.23
CA ILE A 32 14.44 -4.33 8.20
C ILE A 32 15.27 -4.34 6.91
N LEU A 33 15.94 -3.23 6.60
CA LEU A 33 16.81 -3.12 5.42
C LEU A 33 18.07 -3.98 5.54
N GLN A 34 18.58 -4.15 6.75
CA GLN A 34 19.79 -4.93 7.05
C GLN A 34 19.49 -6.32 7.62
N ASP A 35 18.22 -6.75 7.58
CA ASP A 35 17.82 -8.07 8.04
C ASP A 35 18.39 -9.14 7.08
N PRO A 36 19.37 -9.97 7.53
CA PRO A 36 20.03 -10.94 6.67
C PRO A 36 19.06 -12.06 6.24
N GLU A 37 18.13 -12.46 7.09
CA GLU A 37 17.15 -13.52 6.77
C GLU A 37 16.18 -13.03 5.70
N LEU A 38 15.73 -11.78 5.81
CA LEU A 38 14.85 -11.17 4.81
C LEU A 38 15.56 -11.01 3.47
N GLN A 39 16.83 -10.58 3.49
CA GLN A 39 17.63 -10.39 2.29
C GLN A 39 17.83 -11.73 1.54
N GLU A 40 18.21 -12.80 2.26
CA GLU A 40 18.33 -14.14 1.69
C GLU A 40 17.02 -14.64 1.10
N ALA A 41 15.90 -14.42 1.78
CA ALA A 41 14.60 -14.85 1.29
C ALA A 41 14.18 -14.07 0.01
N ILE A 42 14.54 -12.79 -0.09
CA ILE A 42 14.34 -11.98 -1.30
C ILE A 42 15.19 -12.48 -2.48
N HIS A 43 16.39 -13.02 -2.23
CA HIS A 43 17.23 -13.61 -3.29
C HIS A 43 16.58 -14.83 -3.96
N ALA A 44 15.58 -15.47 -3.33
CA ALA A 44 14.80 -16.53 -3.97
C ALA A 44 13.84 -16.00 -5.05
N LEU A 45 13.53 -14.70 -5.03
CA LEU A 45 12.69 -14.06 -6.04
C LEU A 45 13.54 -13.61 -7.25
N PRO A 46 12.97 -13.58 -8.46
CA PRO A 46 13.69 -13.10 -9.63
C PRO A 46 14.12 -11.63 -9.49
N ALA A 47 15.40 -11.35 -9.68
CA ALA A 47 15.96 -10.00 -9.56
C ALA A 47 15.42 -8.99 -10.59
N ASN A 48 14.71 -9.45 -11.61
CA ASN A 48 14.04 -8.60 -12.60
C ASN A 48 12.71 -8.01 -12.10
N TYR A 49 12.25 -8.36 -10.90
CA TYR A 49 11.05 -7.78 -10.28
C TYR A 49 11.36 -7.18 -8.90
N ASN A 50 11.00 -5.91 -8.70
CA ASN A 50 11.01 -5.29 -7.39
C ASN A 50 9.64 -5.42 -6.73
N PHE A 51 9.50 -6.42 -5.86
CA PHE A 51 8.26 -6.66 -5.11
C PHE A 51 8.08 -5.73 -3.89
N GLU A 52 9.01 -4.80 -3.63
CA GLU A 52 9.03 -3.93 -2.44
C GLU A 52 8.81 -4.71 -1.12
N ILE A 53 9.42 -5.90 -1.00
CA ILE A 53 9.20 -6.81 0.14
C ILE A 53 9.51 -6.13 1.48
N HIS A 54 10.65 -5.43 1.60
CA HIS A 54 11.02 -4.71 2.83
C HIS A 54 9.93 -3.74 3.31
N LYS A 55 9.29 -3.04 2.36
CA LYS A 55 8.22 -2.08 2.64
C LYS A 55 6.94 -2.79 3.07
N THR A 56 6.64 -3.93 2.46
CA THR A 56 5.48 -4.75 2.80
C THR A 56 5.61 -5.31 4.22
N VAL A 57 6.75 -5.91 4.56
CA VAL A 57 7.04 -6.42 5.90
C VAL A 57 6.97 -5.30 6.94
N TRP A 58 7.58 -4.15 6.65
CA TRP A 58 7.49 -2.98 7.54
C TRP A 58 6.03 -2.57 7.79
N ARG A 59 5.21 -2.52 6.75
CA ARG A 59 3.81 -2.13 6.87
C ARG A 59 2.98 -3.14 7.66
N VAL A 60 3.28 -4.43 7.51
CA VAL A 60 2.67 -5.51 8.31
C VAL A 60 3.06 -5.37 9.79
N ARG A 61 4.35 -5.14 10.09
CA ARG A 61 4.84 -4.91 11.46
C ARG A 61 4.21 -3.66 12.10
N GLN A 62 4.16 -2.54 11.36
CA GLN A 62 3.52 -1.29 11.83
C GLN A 62 2.02 -1.47 12.11
N ALA A 63 1.33 -2.26 11.29
CA ALA A 63 -0.09 -2.55 11.48
C ALA A 63 -0.38 -3.60 12.56
N MET A 64 0.66 -4.29 13.08
CA MET A 64 0.53 -5.43 13.99
C MET A 64 -0.47 -6.48 13.48
N SER A 65 -0.47 -6.70 12.15
CA SER A 65 -1.44 -7.57 11.49
C SER A 65 -1.17 -9.04 11.79
N LYS A 66 -2.18 -9.76 12.29
CA LYS A 66 -2.11 -11.22 12.51
C LYS A 66 -2.44 -12.05 11.27
N ARG A 67 -3.09 -11.43 10.27
CA ARG A 67 -3.49 -12.05 9.01
C ARG A 67 -3.26 -11.05 7.90
N VAL A 68 -2.65 -11.52 6.81
CA VAL A 68 -2.34 -10.72 5.63
C VAL A 68 -2.90 -11.46 4.42
N ALA A 69 -3.55 -10.74 3.52
CA ALA A 69 -3.99 -11.28 2.23
C ALA A 69 -3.11 -10.68 1.13
N LEU A 70 -2.63 -11.53 0.23
CA LEU A 70 -1.85 -11.11 -0.93
C LEU A 70 -2.75 -11.14 -2.17
N GLN A 71 -2.93 -9.98 -2.79
CA GLN A 71 -3.62 -9.87 -4.07
C GLN A 71 -2.57 -9.69 -5.16
N LEU A 72 -2.51 -10.65 -6.09
CA LEU A 72 -1.55 -10.66 -7.19
C LEU A 72 -2.29 -10.86 -8.53
N PRO A 73 -1.92 -10.14 -9.59
CA PRO A 73 -2.39 -10.43 -10.94
C PRO A 73 -1.85 -11.79 -11.41
N GLU A 74 -2.50 -12.41 -12.39
CA GLU A 74 -2.21 -13.79 -12.86
C GLU A 74 -0.72 -14.02 -13.17
N GLY A 75 -0.04 -13.05 -13.80
CA GLY A 75 1.38 -13.15 -14.13
C GLY A 75 2.34 -13.10 -12.93
N LEU A 76 1.88 -12.72 -11.74
CA LEU A 76 2.68 -12.67 -10.51
C LEU A 76 2.23 -13.71 -9.48
N GLN A 77 1.12 -14.41 -9.71
CA GLN A 77 0.62 -15.44 -8.80
C GLN A 77 1.60 -16.60 -8.62
N MET A 78 2.48 -16.88 -9.60
CA MET A 78 3.53 -17.89 -9.46
C MET A 78 4.49 -17.61 -8.27
N PHE A 79 4.60 -16.35 -7.85
CA PHE A 79 5.44 -15.94 -6.72
C PHE A 79 4.66 -15.83 -5.41
N ALA A 80 3.34 -16.06 -5.43
CA ALA A 80 2.46 -15.82 -4.28
C ALA A 80 2.89 -16.63 -3.05
N CYS A 81 3.16 -17.93 -3.22
CA CYS A 81 3.56 -18.80 -2.12
C CYS A 81 4.91 -18.38 -1.53
N VAL A 82 5.89 -18.08 -2.39
CA VAL A 82 7.22 -17.63 -1.95
C VAL A 82 7.12 -16.30 -1.19
N ILE A 83 6.33 -15.35 -1.70
CA ILE A 83 6.10 -14.06 -1.02
C ILE A 83 5.37 -14.26 0.32
N ALA A 84 4.43 -15.19 0.39
CA ALA A 84 3.75 -15.52 1.65
C ALA A 84 4.73 -16.08 2.68
N ASP A 85 5.59 -17.03 2.29
CA ASP A 85 6.62 -17.60 3.17
C ASP A 85 7.61 -16.53 3.67
N ILE A 86 7.94 -15.53 2.83
CA ILE A 86 8.80 -14.42 3.24
C ILE A 86 8.12 -13.51 4.27
N ILE A 87 6.81 -13.26 4.12
CA ILE A 87 6.06 -12.36 5.01
C ILE A 87 5.70 -13.02 6.35
N GLU A 88 5.61 -14.35 6.39
CA GLU A 88 5.30 -15.10 7.61
C GLU A 88 6.48 -15.19 8.59
N ARG A 89 7.71 -15.05 8.10
CA ARG A 89 8.94 -15.00 8.91
C ARG A 89 9.09 -13.66 9.64
#